data_AF-A0A7Y3DZK2-F1
#
_entry.id   AF-A0A7Y3DZK2-F1
#
_cell.length_a   1.000
_cell.length_b   1.000
_cell.length_c   1.000
_cell.angle_alpha   90.00
_cell.angle_beta   90.00
_cell.angle_gamma   90.00
#
_symmetry.space_group_name_H-M   'P 1'
#
loop_
_entity.id
_entity.type
_entity.pdbx_description
1 polymer ?
#
loop_
_entity_poly.entity_id
_entity_poly.type
_entity_poly.pdbx_seq_one_letter_code
_entity_poly.pdbx_strand_id
1 'polypeptide(L)' 'MKTATALLIASLTVAACASDSISNRRFGQQVVCHDGKKTLAVSNADSFVHLGHGDEPGPCPEGEP' A
#
# COMPACT_ATOMS: atom_id res chain seq x y z
N MET A 1 22.62 -27.22 20.08
CA MET A 1 22.34 -25.80 19.85
C MET A 1 21.85 -25.58 18.41
N LYS A 2 20.68 -26.12 18.04
CA LYS A 2 20.12 -25.99 16.68
C LYS A 2 18.60 -25.71 16.69
N THR A 3 17.99 -25.75 17.86
CA THR A 3 16.53 -25.61 18.06
C THR A 3 16.11 -24.17 18.38
N ALA A 4 17.01 -23.35 18.95
CA ALA A 4 16.71 -21.97 19.33
C ALA A 4 16.54 -21.03 18.11
N THR A 5 17.18 -21.35 16.98
CA THR A 5 17.19 -20.50 15.79
C THR A 5 15.87 -20.59 14.99
N ALA A 6 15.19 -21.73 15.03
CA ALA A 6 13.92 -21.93 14.32
C ALA A 6 12.74 -21.18 14.99
N LEU A 7 12.79 -20.99 16.31
CA LEU A 7 11.74 -20.30 17.08
C LEU A 7 11.74 -18.77 16.91
N LEU A 8 12.89 -18.17 16.57
CA LEU A 8 13.00 -16.71 16.39
C LEU A 8 12.41 -16.22 15.05
N ILE A 9 12.43 -17.05 14.01
CA ILE A 9 11.98 -16.67 12.66
C ILE A 9 10.44 -16.69 12.57
N ALA A 10 9.79 -17.61 13.29
CA ALA A 10 8.33 -17.76 13.31
C ALA A 10 7.60 -16.54 13.93
N SER A 11 8.29 -15.74 14.72
CA SER A 11 7.70 -14.60 15.45
C SER A 11 7.63 -13.30 14.63
N LEU A 12 8.43 -13.16 13.57
CA LEU A 12 8.49 -11.90 12.79
C LEU A 12 7.39 -11.80 11.73
N THR A 13 6.79 -12.91 11.30
CA THR A 13 5.84 -12.90 10.17
C THR A 13 4.42 -12.50 10.57
N VAL A 14 4.07 -12.50 11.86
CA VAL A 14 2.71 -12.19 12.34
C VAL A 14 2.47 -10.69 12.51
N ALA A 15 3.52 -9.87 12.63
CA ALA A 15 3.39 -8.45 12.96
C ALA A 15 3.03 -7.53 11.77
N ALA A 16 3.23 -7.98 10.53
CA ALA A 16 2.96 -7.15 9.34
C ALA A 16 1.46 -6.89 9.12
N CYS A 17 0.59 -7.83 9.52
CA CYS A 17 -0.85 -7.71 9.32
C CYS A 17 -1.56 -6.84 10.40
N ALA A 18 -0.83 -6.41 11.44
CA ALA A 18 -1.40 -5.65 12.56
C ALA A 18 -1.24 -4.13 12.43
N SER A 19 -0.62 -3.63 11.34
CA SER A 19 -0.31 -2.21 11.14
C SER A 19 -1.31 -1.48 10.24
N ASP A 20 -2.60 -1.84 10.27
CA ASP A 20 -3.65 -1.00 9.68
C ASP A 20 -4.33 -0.18 10.78
N SER A 21 -4.02 1.11 10.84
CA SER A 21 -4.66 2.04 11.79
C SER A 21 -5.83 2.75 11.12
N ILE A 22 -6.99 2.81 11.80
CA ILE A 22 -8.19 3.53 11.31
C ILE A 22 -7.84 4.98 10.94
N SER A 23 -6.99 5.64 11.73
CA SER A 23 -6.53 7.02 11.47
C SER A 23 -5.79 7.17 10.12
N ASN A 24 -5.28 6.09 9.54
CA ASN A 24 -4.59 6.09 8.25
C ASN A 24 -5.52 5.71 7.08
N ARG A 25 -6.76 5.28 7.36
CA ARG A 25 -7.72 4.89 6.33
C ARG A 25 -8.25 6.12 5.60
N ARG A 26 -8.16 6.10 4.27
CA ARG A 26 -8.68 7.14 3.39
C ARG A 26 -10.09 6.76 2.93
N PHE A 27 -11.07 6.94 3.81
CA PHE A 27 -12.47 6.66 3.47
C PHE A 27 -12.91 7.52 2.28
N GLY A 28 -13.69 6.93 1.37
CA GLY A 28 -14.20 7.62 0.20
C GLY A 28 -13.13 7.99 -0.84
N GLN A 29 -11.91 7.46 -0.72
CA GLN A 29 -10.81 7.74 -1.64
C GLN A 29 -10.26 6.45 -2.25
N GLN A 30 -9.82 6.55 -3.49
CA GLN A 30 -9.06 5.53 -4.22
C GLN A 30 -7.58 5.96 -4.23
N VAL A 31 -6.68 5.02 -3.95
CA VAL A 31 -5.24 5.24 -4.14
C VAL A 31 -4.90 4.99 -5.61
N VAL A 32 -4.16 5.90 -6.23
CA VAL A 32 -3.68 5.79 -7.61
C VAL A 32 -2.21 6.18 -7.73
N CYS A 33 -1.52 5.62 -8.74
CA CYS A 33 -0.19 6.01 -9.15
C CYS A 33 -0.30 6.97 -10.34
N HIS A 34 0.06 8.22 -10.09
CA HIS A 34 0.04 9.29 -11.07
C HIS A 34 1.42 9.46 -11.71
N ASP A 35 1.45 9.47 -13.05
CA ASP A 35 2.66 9.57 -13.87
C ASP A 35 3.76 8.53 -13.54
N GLY A 36 3.40 7.40 -12.94
CA GLY A 36 4.37 6.38 -12.49
C GLY A 36 5.27 6.82 -11.33
N LYS A 37 5.01 7.99 -10.71
CA LYS A 37 5.96 8.64 -9.78
C LYS A 37 5.34 9.09 -8.47
N LYS A 38 4.03 9.32 -8.43
CA LYS A 38 3.35 9.90 -7.28
C LYS A 38 2.14 9.07 -6.87
N THR A 39 2.18 8.56 -5.65
CA THR A 39 1.01 7.93 -5.02
C THR A 39 0.06 9.02 -4.53
N LEU A 40 -1.16 9.06 -5.06
CA LEU A 40 -2.22 10.00 -4.66
C LEU A 40 -3.39 9.23 -4.05
N ALA A 41 -4.05 9.84 -3.06
CA ALA A 41 -5.39 9.44 -2.64
C ALA A 41 -6.39 10.43 -3.25
N VAL A 42 -7.20 9.95 -4.19
CA VAL A 42 -8.17 10.76 -4.93
C VAL A 42 -9.58 10.38 -4.49
N SER A 43 -10.54 11.30 -4.61
CA SER A 43 -11.94 10.96 -4.32
C SER A 43 -12.40 9.77 -5.17
N ASN A 44 -13.18 8.85 -4.60
CA ASN A 44 -13.81 7.78 -5.38
C ASN A 44 -14.69 8.34 -6.50
N ALA A 45 -15.33 9.49 -6.26
CA ALA A 45 -16.14 10.17 -7.26
C ALA A 45 -15.29 10.66 -8.46
N ASP A 46 -13.99 10.93 -8.27
CA ASP A 46 -13.11 11.43 -9.34
C ASP A 46 -12.18 10.33 -9.89
N SER A 47 -12.16 9.15 -9.27
CA SER A 47 -11.27 8.04 -9.62
C SER A 47 -11.33 7.66 -11.10
N PHE A 48 -12.51 7.73 -11.71
CA PHE A 48 -12.68 7.43 -13.13
C PHE A 48 -11.93 8.41 -14.05
N VAL A 49 -11.81 9.68 -13.66
CA VAL A 49 -11.08 10.70 -14.43
C VAL A 49 -9.59 10.39 -14.40
N HIS A 50 -9.08 10.09 -13.20
CA HIS A 50 -7.67 9.71 -12.99
C HIS A 50 -7.29 8.49 -13.83
N LEU A 51 -8.06 7.40 -13.71
CA LEU A 51 -7.81 6.17 -14.47
C LEU A 51 -7.99 6.38 -15.98
N GLY A 52 -8.98 7.19 -16.39
CA GLY A 52 -9.22 7.53 -17.80
C GLY A 52 -8.13 8.40 -18.43
N HIS A 53 -7.31 9.07 -17.62
CA HIS A 53 -6.19 9.90 -18.06
C HIS A 53 -4.82 9.23 -17.94
N GLY A 54 -4.76 7.97 -17.49
CA GLY A 54 -3.53 7.18 -17.45
C GLY A 54 -2.94 6.95 -16.07
N ASP A 55 -3.62 7.36 -14.98
CA ASP A 55 -3.22 6.93 -13.64
C ASP A 55 -3.48 5.42 -13.47
N GLU A 56 -2.62 4.76 -12.72
CA GLU A 56 -2.77 3.33 -12.44
C GLU A 56 -3.43 3.10 -11.07
N PRO A 57 -4.29 2.08 -10.89
CA PRO A 57 -4.85 1.76 -9.59
C PRO A 57 -3.77 1.31 -8.58
N GLY A 58 -3.81 1.86 -7.37
CA GLY A 58 -2.90 1.49 -6.27
C GLY A 58 -1.71 2.43 -6.11
N PRO A 59 -0.82 2.16 -5.14
CA PRO A 59 0.37 2.98 -4.94
C PRO A 59 1.39 2.80 -6.07
N CYS A 60 2.23 3.80 -6.29
CA CYS A 60 3.41 3.62 -7.13
C CYS A 60 4.39 2.61 -6.49
N PRO A 61 5.18 1.88 -7.31
CA PRO A 61 6.24 1.04 -6.80
C PRO A 61 7.23 1.86 -5.95
N GLU A 62 7.55 1.38 -4.76
CA GLU A 62 8.56 2.01 -3.89
C GLU A 62 9.95 1.67 -4.42
N GLY A 63 10.45 2.51 -5.32
CA GLY A 63 11.71 2.34 -6.03
C GLY A 63 11.56 2.72 -7.50
N GLU A 64 12.18 3.84 -7.88
CA GLU A 64 12.30 4.42 -9.23
C GLU A 64 12.82 3.41 -10.28
N PRO A 65 12.77 3.70 -11.61
CA PRO A 65 13.32 2.86 -12.69
C PRO A 65 14.59 2.06 -12.37
#